data_AF-A0A9X8RMW1-F1
#
_entry.id   AF-A0A9X8RMW1-F1
#
_cell.length_a   1.000
_cell.length_b   1.000
_cell.length_c   1.000
_cell.angle_alpha   90.00
_cell.angle_beta   90.00
_cell.angle_gamma   90.00
#
_symmetry.space_group_name_H-M   'P 1'
#
loop_
_entity.id
_entity.type
_entity.pdbx_description
1 polymer ?
#
loop_
_entity_poly.entity_id
_entity_poly.type
_entity_poly.pdbx_seq_one_letter_code
_entity_poly.pdbx_strand_id
1 'polypeptide(L)' 'MKKQVYYNSLDEKEKIISENSNLYVIEIYETLNENYLVLSSSPIQDEKLSYEELENELLIMTNELQGGLL' A
#
# COMPACT_ATOMS: atom_id res chain seq x y z
N MET A 1 1.86 -4.03 -11.34
CA MET A 1 1.30 -4.93 -10.30
C MET A 1 1.44 -4.27 -8.94
N LYS A 2 0.33 -4.15 -8.22
CA LYS A 2 0.23 -3.59 -6.87
C LYS A 2 -0.15 -4.72 -5.90
N LYS A 3 0.36 -4.73 -4.67
CA LYS A 3 0.11 -5.77 -3.66
C LYS A 3 -0.02 -5.17 -2.27
N GLN A 4 -1.07 -5.54 -1.54
CA GLN A 4 -1.26 -5.20 -0.13
C GLN A 4 -0.66 -6.29 0.76
N VAL A 5 0.07 -5.89 1.81
CA VAL A 5 0.64 -6.80 2.80
C VAL A 5 0.49 -6.20 4.20
N TYR A 6 -0.18 -6.94 5.08
CA TYR A 6 -0.34 -6.58 6.49
C TYR A 6 0.90 -6.97 7.29
N TYR A 7 1.18 -6.23 8.36
CA TYR A 7 2.27 -6.53 9.28
C TYR A 7 1.86 -6.22 10.72
N ASN A 8 2.37 -7.01 11.67
CA ASN A 8 2.03 -6.89 13.09
C ASN A 8 3.22 -6.48 13.96
N SER A 9 4.41 -6.31 13.38
CA SER A 9 5.61 -5.87 14.09
C SER A 9 6.54 -5.04 13.19
N LEU A 10 7.43 -4.26 13.80
CA LEU A 10 8.44 -3.49 13.09
C LEU A 10 9.40 -4.41 12.31
N ASP A 11 9.82 -5.52 12.91
CA ASP A 11 10.72 -6.50 12.28
C ASP A 11 10.09 -7.12 11.03
N GLU A 12 8.78 -7.44 11.09
CA GLU A 12 8.04 -7.95 9.94
C GLU A 12 7.93 -6.91 8.83
N LYS A 13 7.68 -5.64 9.19
CA LYS A 13 7.67 -4.53 8.24
C LYS A 13 9.01 -4.40 7.52
N GLU A 14 10.11 -4.35 8.27
CA GLU A 14 11.46 -4.19 7.70
C GLU A 14 11.82 -5.37 6.80
N LYS A 15 11.45 -6.60 7.20
CA LYS A 15 11.64 -7.79 6.37
C LYS A 15 10.89 -7.68 5.05
N ILE A 16 9.60 -7.32 5.07
CA ILE A 16 8.78 -7.15 3.86
C ILE A 16 9.40 -6.10 2.93
N ILE A 17 9.86 -4.97 3.46
CA ILE A 17 10.51 -3.92 2.68
C ILE A 17 11.81 -4.43 2.06
N SER A 18 12.64 -5.14 2.81
CA SER A 18 13.92 -5.66 2.32
C SER A 18 13.74 -6.67 1.18
N GLU A 19 12.75 -7.56 1.31
CA GLU A 19 12.43 -8.60 0.33
C GLU A 19 11.81 -8.01 -0.95
N ASN A 20 11.32 -6.77 -0.88
CA ASN A 20 10.67 -6.05 -1.98
C ASN A 20 11.40 -4.73 -2.32
N SER A 21 12.72 -4.69 -2.13
CA SER A 21 13.55 -3.48 -2.33
C SER A 21 13.53 -2.91 -3.76
N ASN A 22 13.03 -3.67 -4.73
CA ASN A 22 12.81 -3.24 -6.10
C ASN A 22 11.42 -2.61 -6.35
N LEU A 23 10.59 -2.49 -5.32
CA LEU A 23 9.23 -1.93 -5.37
C LEU A 23 9.15 -0.63 -4.57
N TYR A 24 8.20 0.22 -4.97
CA TYR A 24 7.78 1.38 -4.18
C TYR A 24 6.89 0.92 -3.03
N VAL A 25 7.09 1.51 -1.85
CA VAL A 25 6.38 1.15 -0.62
C VAL A 25 5.61 2.36 -0.11
N ILE A 26 4.32 2.17 0.15
CA ILE A 26 3.47 3.12 0.88
C ILE A 26 3.09 2.47 2.21
N GLU A 27 3.28 3.18 3.31
CA GLU A 27 2.83 2.76 4.63
C GLU A 27 1.50 3.45 4.96
N ILE A 28 0.48 2.67 5.32
CA ILE A 28 -0.87 3.18 5.63
C ILE A 28 -1.23 2.75 7.06
N TYR A 29 -1.73 3.73 7.82
CA TYR A 29 -2.16 3.55 9.20
C TYR A 29 -3.68 3.65 9.27
N GLU A 30 -4.36 2.53 9.50
CA GLU A 30 -5.80 2.54 9.75
C GLU A 30 -6.10 2.61 11.25
N THR A 31 -7.08 3.45 11.61
CA THR A 31 -7.55 3.66 13.00
C THR A 31 -8.17 2.41 13.64
N LEU A 32 -8.43 1.34 12.86
CA LEU A 32 -9.05 0.09 13.31
C LEU A 32 -8.04 -1.07 13.54
N ASN A 33 -6.77 -0.75 13.78
CA ASN A 33 -5.68 -1.66 14.21
C ASN A 33 -5.00 -2.53 13.14
N GLU A 34 -5.22 -2.31 11.84
CA GLU A 34 -4.51 -3.06 10.80
C GLU A 34 -3.64 -2.14 9.97
N ASN A 35 -2.35 -2.06 10.35
CA ASN A 35 -1.36 -1.38 9.52
C ASN A 35 -0.99 -2.29 8.34
N TYR A 36 -0.85 -1.70 7.16
CA TYR A 36 -0.41 -2.43 5.98
C TYR A 36 0.48 -1.59 5.08
N LEU A 37 1.23 -2.30 4.24
CA LEU A 37 2.02 -1.73 3.18
C LEU A 37 1.34 -1.99 1.84
N VAL A 38 1.43 -1.00 0.95
CA VAL A 38 1.14 -1.18 -0.46
C VAL A 38 2.48 -1.19 -1.21
N LEU A 39 2.72 -2.30 -1.91
CA LEU A 39 3.90 -2.52 -2.74
C LEU A 39 3.54 -2.31 -4.21
N SER A 40 4.27 -1.44 -4.91
CA SER A 40 4.00 -1.11 -6.31
C SER A 40 5.26 -1.25 -7.18
N SER A 41 5.09 -1.83 -8.37
CA SER A 41 6.14 -1.89 -9.41
C SER A 41 6.27 -0.61 -10.23
N SER A 42 5.34 0.32 -10.06
CA SER A 42 5.36 1.63 -10.69
C SER A 42 5.49 2.71 -9.62
N PRO A 43 6.26 3.79 -9.88
CA PRO A 43 6.27 4.94 -8.99
C PRO A 43 4.85 5.49 -8.90
N ILE A 44 4.44 5.89 -7.69
CA ILE A 44 3.38 6.88 -7.57
C ILE A 44 3.95 8.16 -8.12
N GLN A 45 3.29 8.72 -9.13
CA GLN A 45 3.75 9.96 -9.73
C GLN A 45 3.81 11.00 -8.61
N ASP A 46 5.01 11.58 -8.47
CA ASP A 46 5.50 12.44 -7.38
C ASP A 46 4.78 13.81 -7.29
N GLU A 47 3.51 13.88 -7.68
CA GLU A 47 2.66 14.98 -7.26
C GLU A 47 2.26 14.69 -5.81
N LYS A 48 2.39 15.68 -4.93
CA LYS A 48 1.84 15.61 -3.58
C LYS A 48 0.35 15.30 -3.70
N LEU A 49 0.00 14.01 -3.69
CA LEU A 49 -1.38 13.59 -3.67
C LEU A 49 -1.98 14.23 -2.43
N SER A 50 -3.04 14.99 -2.64
CA SER A 50 -3.90 15.40 -1.55
C SER A 50 -4.38 14.15 -0.81
N TYR A 51 -4.77 14.32 0.45
CA TYR A 51 -5.29 13.21 1.25
C TYR A 51 -6.43 12.47 0.53
N GLU A 52 -7.27 13.20 -0.20
CA GLU A 52 -8.39 12.66 -0.99
C GLU A 52 -7.92 11.88 -2.22
N GLU A 53 -6.85 12.31 -2.89
CA GLU A 53 -6.25 11.56 -4.00
C GLU A 53 -5.53 10.31 -3.52
N LEU A 54 -4.88 10.39 -2.35
CA LEU A 54 -4.30 9.23 -1.68
C LEU A 54 -5.41 8.23 -1.33
N GLU A 55 -6.47 8.68 -0.66
CA GLU A 55 -7.64 7.86 -0.28
C GLU A 55 -8.30 7.22 -1.50
N ASN A 56 -8.44 7.95 -2.62
CA ASN A 56 -8.97 7.40 -3.87
C ASN A 56 -8.03 6.36 -4.49
N GLU A 57 -6.72 6.60 -4.54
CA GLU A 57 -5.77 5.60 -5.01
C GLU A 57 -5.80 4.36 -4.10
N LEU A 58 -5.89 4.52 -2.78
CA LEU A 58 -6.03 3.41 -1.83
C LEU A 58 -7.34 2.64 -2.05
N LEU A 59 -8.45 3.34 -2.27
CA LEU A 59 -9.75 2.75 -2.54
C LEU A 59 -9.75 1.98 -3.87
N ILE A 60 -9.19 2.56 -4.93
CA ILE A 60 -9.03 1.90 -6.23
C ILE A 60 -8.16 0.64 -6.06
N MET A 61 -7.03 0.75 -5.37
CA MET A 61 -6.15 -0.40 -5.11
C MET A 61 -6.83 -1.49 -4.30
N THR A 62 -7.64 -1.13 -3.30
CA THR A 62 -8.39 -2.08 -2.48
C THR A 62 -9.45 -2.80 -3.33
N ASN A 63 -10.17 -2.07 -4.18
CA ASN A 63 -11.18 -2.65 -5.07
C ASN A 63 -10.56 -3.54 -6.16
N GLU A 64 -9.40 -3.16 -6.71
CA GLU A 64 -8.63 -3.97 -7.67
C GLU A 64 -8.10 -5.26 -7.03
N LEU A 65 -7.67 -5.21 -5.76
CA LEU A 65 -7.14 -6.35 -5.02
C LEU A 65 -8.25 -7.28 -4.48
N GLN A 66 -9.44 -6.75 -4.16
CA GLN A 66 -10.60 -7.53 -3.72
C GLN A 66 -11.34 -8.23 -4.88
N GLY A 67 -10.97 -7.95 -6.14
CA GLY A 67 -11.48 -8.69 -7.29
C GLY A 67 -12.96 -8.47 -7.58
N GLY A 68 -13.50 -7.28 -7.33
CA GLY A 68 -14.91 -7.01 -7.57
C GLY A 68 -15.24 -5.56 -7.83
N LEU A 69 -15.40 -5.20 -9.11
CA LEU A 69 -16.58 -4.52 -9.64
C LEU A 69 -16.50 -4.52 -11.18
N LEU A 70 -16.94 -5.63 -11.78
CA LEU A 70 -17.78 -5.63 -12.97
C LEU A 70 -19.20 -5.94 -12.53
#